data_AF-A0A9C9FYZ7-F1
#
_entry.id   AF-A0A9C9FYZ7-F1
#
_cell.length_a   1.000
_cell.length_b   1.000
_cell.length_c   1.000
_cell.angle_alpha   90.00
_cell.angle_beta   90.00
_cell.angle_gamma   90.00
#
_symmetry.space_group_name_H-M   'P 1'
#
loop_
_entity.id
_entity.type
_entity.pdbx_description
1 polymer ?
#
loop_
_entity_poly.entity_id
_entity_poly.type
_entity_poly.pdbx_seq_one_letter_code
_entity_poly.pdbx_strand_id
1 'polypeptide(L)'
;MTYYFESGWSYAFKPIFIRNNRRYELKELPCTTSECLVRILREPPDELVQFLEVWDYWYQKYQKKPTLRFPYTVSFIQAIPEWIIRKGELYGFYDYFFMNEHAFELTKYLIKRFSDGCKRLGAKPLVLILNGPYQLNHIRDTGKRWDRPLLMFLADSNVPFVDSTQFIMDKYISKNGFDSLGKPQGHFNADGNRLIAEALVAYFVNQNESMVPQKNISMDRP
;
A
#
# COMPACT_ATOMS: atom_id res chain seq x y z
N MET A 1 16.43 11.47 -1.83
CA MET A 1 15.33 11.92 -0.95
C MET A 1 14.76 10.69 -0.27
N THR A 2 15.30 10.39 0.91
CA THR A 2 14.84 9.32 1.78
C THR A 2 13.37 9.56 2.11
N TYR A 3 12.57 8.50 2.21
CA TYR A 3 11.16 8.57 2.52
C TYR A 3 10.92 9.29 3.86
N TYR A 4 10.47 10.55 3.81
CA TYR A 4 10.11 11.33 4.98
C TYR A 4 8.59 11.38 5.10
N PHE A 5 8.04 10.80 6.17
CA PHE A 5 6.67 11.13 6.58
C PHE A 5 6.77 12.37 7.46
N GLU A 6 6.45 13.52 6.90
CA GLU A 6 6.24 14.73 7.70
C GLU A 6 4.86 14.65 8.36
N SER A 7 4.69 13.70 9.28
CA SER A 7 3.49 13.60 10.12
C SER A 7 3.87 13.77 11.58
N GLY A 8 4.24 15.00 11.94
CA GLY A 8 4.22 15.53 13.31
C GLY A 8 5.20 14.96 14.34
N TRP A 9 5.54 13.66 14.36
CA TRP A 9 6.18 13.05 15.54
C TRP A 9 7.11 11.85 15.30
N SER A 10 7.47 11.49 14.07
CA SER A 10 8.56 10.53 13.86
C SER A 10 9.19 10.62 12.48
N TYR A 11 10.50 10.85 12.48
CA TYR A 11 11.32 10.40 11.38
C TYR A 11 11.41 8.88 11.50
N ALA A 12 11.28 8.15 10.38
CA ALA A 12 11.55 6.71 10.36
C ALA A 12 11.99 6.28 8.97
N PHE A 13 12.99 5.40 8.89
CA PHE A 13 13.26 4.68 7.65
C PHE A 13 12.16 3.66 7.39
N LYS A 14 11.79 3.50 6.13
CA LYS A 14 11.02 2.33 5.72
C LYS A 14 11.88 1.08 5.98
N PRO A 15 11.29 -0.01 6.52
CA PRO A 15 12.03 -1.25 6.72
C PRO A 15 12.52 -1.79 5.37
N ILE A 16 13.78 -2.24 5.32
CA ILE A 16 14.39 -2.79 4.10
C ILE A 16 14.46 -4.31 4.23
N PHE A 17 13.77 -5.00 3.33
CA PHE A 17 13.83 -6.45 3.23
C PHE A 17 14.69 -6.85 2.04
N ILE A 18 15.70 -7.68 2.29
CA ILE A 18 16.48 -8.30 1.22
C ILE A 18 16.03 -9.74 1.04
N ARG A 19 16.02 -10.21 -0.21
CA ARG A 19 15.75 -11.61 -0.52
C ARG A 19 17.08 -12.35 -0.57
N ASN A 20 17.30 -13.26 0.38
CA ASN A 20 18.42 -14.19 0.36
C ASN A 20 17.86 -15.61 0.12
N ASN A 21 18.06 -16.13 -1.09
CA ASN A 21 17.43 -17.36 -1.57
C ASN A 21 15.87 -17.30 -1.50
N ARG A 22 15.26 -18.20 -0.71
CA ARG A 22 13.80 -18.28 -0.48
C ARG A 22 13.36 -17.57 0.81
N ARG A 23 14.24 -16.81 1.47
CA ARG A 23 13.94 -16.12 2.72
C ARG A 23 14.10 -14.61 2.57
N TYR A 24 13.28 -13.88 3.30
CA TYR A 24 13.43 -12.44 3.46
C TYR A 24 14.12 -12.13 4.78
N GLU A 25 15.13 -11.28 4.73
CA GLU A 25 15.87 -10.79 5.88
C GLU A 25 15.60 -9.28 6.01
N LEU A 26 15.18 -8.87 7.20
CA LEU A 26 15.06 -7.44 7.53
C LEU A 26 16.47 -6.91 7.82
N LYS A 27 16.92 -5.92 7.07
CA LYS A 27 18.18 -5.24 7.37
C LYS A 27 17.99 -4.29 8.55
N GLU A 28 18.96 -4.34 9.46
CA GLU A 28 19.06 -3.35 10.52
C GLU A 28 19.27 -1.98 9.91
N LEU A 29 18.41 -1.05 10.31
CA LEU A 29 18.50 0.32 9.85
C LEU A 29 19.68 0.98 10.58
N PRO A 30 20.56 1.72 9.87
CA PRO A 30 21.69 2.40 10.50
C PRO A 30 21.25 3.49 11.48
N CYS A 31 19.95 3.80 11.52
CA CYS A 31 19.41 4.86 12.33
C CYS A 31 17.93 4.62 12.64
N THR A 32 17.59 4.57 13.93
CA THR A 32 16.25 4.27 14.42
C THR A 32 15.72 5.30 15.42
N THR A 33 16.56 6.25 15.86
CA THR A 33 16.17 7.31 16.80
C THR A 33 15.89 8.62 16.09
N SER A 34 15.07 9.46 16.71
CA SER A 34 14.69 10.76 16.17
C SER A 34 15.90 11.69 16.00
N GLU A 35 16.83 11.69 16.96
CA GLU A 35 18.03 12.53 16.98
C GLU A 35 18.96 12.15 15.83
N CYS A 36 19.15 10.84 15.64
CA CYS A 36 19.97 10.32 14.56
C CYS A 36 19.36 10.67 13.18
N LEU A 37 18.03 10.66 13.06
CA LEU A 37 17.34 11.00 11.82
C LEU A 37 17.38 12.49 11.50
N VAL A 38 17.27 13.35 12.52
CA VAL A 38 17.49 14.80 12.37
C VAL A 38 18.93 15.08 11.91
N ARG A 39 19.91 14.34 12.44
CA ARG A 39 21.31 14.45 12.00
C ARG A 39 21.46 14.07 10.53
N ILE A 40 20.89 12.94 10.11
CA ILE A 40 20.91 12.47 8.71
C ILE A 40 20.30 13.49 7.75
N LEU A 41 19.22 14.16 8.16
CA LEU A 41 18.56 15.18 7.35
C LEU A 41 19.46 16.40 7.07
N ARG A 42 20.34 16.74 8.01
CA ARG A 42 21.27 17.87 7.88
C ARG A 42 22.52 17.45 7.13
N GLU A 43 23.07 16.31 7.50
CA GLU A 43 24.34 15.79 6.98
C GLU A 43 24.30 14.26 6.99
N PRO A 44 23.94 13.62 5.85
CA PRO A 44 23.86 12.17 5.79
C PRO A 44 25.28 11.58 5.87
N PRO A 45 25.56 10.67 6.83
CA PRO A 45 26.87 10.04 6.94
C PRO A 45 27.13 9.13 5.73
N ASP A 46 28.39 9.00 5.32
CA ASP A 46 28.79 8.18 4.16
C ASP A 46 28.32 6.73 4.29
N GLU A 47 28.36 6.14 5.49
CA GLU A 47 27.90 4.78 5.75
C GLU A 47 26.41 4.58 5.42
N LEU A 48 25.58 5.59 5.73
CA LEU A 48 24.16 5.55 5.37
C LEU A 48 23.98 5.64 3.86
N VAL A 49 24.72 6.54 3.20
CA VAL A 49 24.66 6.70 1.75
C VAL A 49 25.02 5.38 1.08
N GLN A 50 26.13 4.77 1.48
CA GLN A 50 26.56 3.45 0.99
C GLN A 50 25.50 2.37 1.27
N PHE A 51 24.91 2.36 2.46
CA PHE A 51 23.82 1.43 2.78
C PHE A 51 22.62 1.58 1.84
N LEU A 52 22.18 2.81 1.58
CA LEU A 52 21.05 3.08 0.67
C LEU A 52 21.41 2.76 -0.80
N GLU A 53 22.63 3.03 -1.23
CA GLU A 53 23.12 2.67 -2.58
C GLU A 53 23.05 1.18 -2.83
N VAL A 54 23.37 0.36 -1.83
CA VAL A 54 23.39 -1.09 -1.96
C VAL A 54 21.99 -1.69 -1.85
N TRP A 55 21.14 -1.18 -0.96
CA TRP A 55 19.92 -1.90 -0.56
C TRP A 55 18.60 -1.21 -0.89
N ASP A 56 18.57 0.10 -1.12
CA ASP A 56 17.32 0.83 -1.37
C ASP A 56 17.08 0.98 -2.88
N TYR A 57 16.09 0.24 -3.40
CA TYR A 57 15.75 0.25 -4.83
C TYR A 57 15.37 1.65 -5.34
N TRP A 58 14.66 2.43 -4.52
CA TRP A 58 14.28 3.79 -4.91
C TRP A 58 15.54 4.66 -5.03
N TYR A 59 16.45 4.55 -4.08
CA TYR A 59 17.73 5.23 -4.09
C TYR A 59 18.55 4.86 -5.32
N GLN A 60 18.69 3.57 -5.62
CA GLN A 60 19.36 3.09 -6.84
C GLN A 60 18.76 3.65 -8.12
N LYS A 61 17.43 3.73 -8.18
CA LYS A 61 16.71 4.20 -9.38
C LYS A 61 16.74 5.73 -9.53
N TYR A 62 16.72 6.48 -8.43
CA TYR A 62 16.44 7.93 -8.44
C TYR A 62 17.55 8.83 -7.87
N GLN A 63 18.63 8.30 -7.26
CA GLN A 63 19.75 9.13 -6.81
C GLN A 63 20.55 9.72 -7.97
N LYS A 64 20.54 9.07 -9.15
CA LYS A 64 21.19 9.57 -10.38
C LYS A 64 20.52 10.82 -10.99
N LYS A 65 19.51 11.40 -10.32
CA LYS A 65 18.85 12.61 -10.81
C LYS A 65 19.83 13.77 -10.84
N PRO A 66 19.93 14.50 -11.96
CA PRO A 66 20.83 15.62 -12.08
C PRO A 66 20.49 16.64 -10.99
N THR A 67 21.48 16.97 -10.15
CA THR A 67 21.41 18.14 -9.28
C THR A 67 21.22 19.36 -10.17
N LEU A 68 20.26 20.25 -9.87
CA LEU A 68 20.12 21.55 -10.53
C LEU A 68 21.48 22.26 -10.49
N ARG A 69 22.18 22.31 -11.62
CA ARG A 69 23.49 22.95 -11.74
C ARG A 69 23.39 24.06 -12.77
N PHE A 70 24.11 25.14 -12.53
CA PHE A 70 24.20 26.23 -13.49
C PHE A 70 24.89 25.74 -14.78
N PRO A 71 24.38 26.08 -15.98
CA PRO A 71 23.19 26.89 -16.23
C PRO A 71 21.88 26.09 -16.10
N TYR A 72 20.91 26.67 -15.36
CA TYR A 72 19.62 26.06 -15.00
C TYR A 72 18.77 25.58 -16.19
N THR A 73 18.98 26.15 -17.37
CA THR A 73 18.31 25.77 -18.63
C THR A 73 18.58 24.32 -19.02
N VAL A 74 19.80 23.81 -18.80
CA VAL A 74 20.15 22.42 -19.12
C VAL A 74 19.46 21.47 -18.14
N SER A 75 19.43 21.80 -16.85
CA SER A 75 18.74 20.98 -15.85
C SER A 75 17.22 20.98 -16.04
N PHE A 76 16.62 22.07 -16.52
CA PHE A 76 15.20 22.11 -16.85
C PHE A 76 14.87 21.17 -18.02
N ILE A 77 15.65 21.21 -19.10
CA ILE A 77 15.48 20.30 -20.25
C ILE A 77 15.64 18.84 -19.82
N GLN A 78 16.62 18.55 -18.96
CA GLN A 78 16.84 17.20 -18.40
C GLN A 78 15.66 16.72 -17.53
N ALA A 79 14.90 17.63 -16.92
CA ALA A 79 13.74 17.29 -16.09
C ALA A 79 12.44 17.07 -16.90
N ILE A 80 12.37 17.49 -18.17
CA ILE A 80 11.15 17.36 -19.00
C ILE A 80 10.73 15.90 -19.18
N PRO A 81 11.61 14.94 -19.55
CA PRO A 81 11.23 13.53 -19.65
C PRO A 81 10.68 12.98 -18.33
N GLU A 82 11.27 13.38 -17.20
CA GLU A 82 10.77 12.96 -15.87
C GLU A 82 9.40 13.53 -15.55
N TRP A 83 9.12 14.78 -15.94
CA TRP A 83 7.80 15.38 -15.80
C TRP A 83 6.75 14.66 -16.66
N ILE A 84 7.12 14.26 -17.87
CA ILE A 84 6.25 13.49 -18.77
C ILE A 84 5.98 12.11 -18.17
N ILE A 85 7.01 11.41 -17.69
CA ILE A 85 6.87 10.11 -17.01
C ILE A 85 5.99 10.26 -15.76
N ARG A 86 6.27 11.24 -14.89
CA ARG A 86 5.50 11.45 -13.66
C ARG A 86 4.05 11.83 -13.93
N LYS A 87 3.78 12.65 -14.94
CA LYS A 87 2.41 12.91 -15.39
C LYS A 87 1.78 11.62 -15.93
N GLY A 88 2.50 10.86 -16.74
CA GLY A 88 2.03 9.59 -17.26
C GLY A 88 1.72 8.59 -16.15
N GLU A 89 2.55 8.52 -15.12
CA GLU A 89 2.33 7.74 -13.90
C GLU A 89 1.10 8.22 -13.11
N LEU A 90 0.95 9.54 -12.90
CA LEU A 90 -0.21 10.14 -12.22
C LEU A 90 -1.53 9.88 -12.97
N TYR A 91 -1.50 9.89 -14.29
CA TYR A 91 -2.65 9.62 -15.15
C TYR A 91 -2.77 8.13 -15.52
N GLY A 92 -1.87 7.25 -15.04
CA GLY A 92 -1.86 5.80 -15.27
C GLY A 92 -1.58 5.34 -16.69
N PHE A 93 -0.96 6.20 -17.50
CA PHE A 93 -0.33 5.82 -18.76
C PHE A 93 0.94 4.98 -18.54
N TYR A 94 1.58 5.13 -17.38
CA TYR A 94 2.73 4.33 -16.95
C TYR A 94 2.45 3.73 -15.57
N ASP A 95 2.96 2.52 -15.32
CA ASP A 95 2.91 1.92 -13.99
C ASP A 95 3.78 2.73 -13.03
N TYR A 96 3.14 3.60 -12.24
CA TYR A 96 3.76 4.27 -11.09
C TYR A 96 4.21 3.25 -10.03
N PHE A 97 3.60 2.06 -10.04
CA PHE A 97 3.82 1.04 -9.06
C PHE A 97 5.05 0.20 -9.42
N PHE A 98 6.00 0.17 -8.49
CA PHE A 98 7.11 -0.80 -8.43
C PHE A 98 6.63 -2.23 -8.15
N MET A 99 5.41 -2.59 -8.56
CA MET A 99 4.80 -3.90 -8.41
C MET A 99 5.43 -4.87 -9.42
N ASN A 100 6.62 -5.35 -9.10
CA ASN A 100 7.21 -6.51 -9.76
C ASN A 100 6.89 -7.78 -8.96
N GLU A 101 7.24 -8.94 -9.54
CA GLU A 101 7.04 -10.24 -8.90
C GLU A 101 7.67 -10.28 -7.49
N HIS A 102 8.86 -9.71 -7.30
CA HIS A 102 9.52 -9.68 -5.99
C HIS A 102 8.78 -8.83 -4.95
N ALA A 103 8.26 -7.67 -5.34
CA ALA A 103 7.44 -6.84 -4.46
C ALA A 103 6.15 -7.56 -4.05
N PHE A 104 5.55 -8.30 -4.98
CA PHE A 104 4.37 -9.11 -4.69
C PHE A 104 4.70 -10.29 -3.76
N GLU A 105 5.79 -11.01 -4.01
CA GLU A 105 6.27 -12.08 -3.13
C GLU A 105 6.58 -11.58 -1.71
N LEU A 106 7.23 -10.41 -1.59
CA LEU A 106 7.49 -9.78 -0.30
C LEU A 106 6.19 -9.43 0.42
N THR A 107 5.21 -8.87 -0.30
CA THR A 107 3.88 -8.55 0.25
C THR A 107 3.20 -9.80 0.80
N LYS A 108 3.21 -10.91 0.06
CA LYS A 108 2.68 -12.21 0.52
C LYS A 108 3.39 -12.69 1.78
N TYR A 109 4.72 -12.62 1.81
CA TYR A 109 5.52 -12.99 2.97
C TYR A 109 5.15 -12.16 4.21
N LEU A 110 5.03 -10.84 4.06
CA LEU A 110 4.69 -9.93 5.16
C LEU A 110 3.28 -10.19 5.71
N ILE A 111 2.29 -10.37 4.83
CA ILE A 111 0.91 -10.69 5.23
C ILE A 111 0.86 -12.00 6.01
N LYS A 112 1.55 -13.04 5.53
CA LYS A 112 1.61 -14.33 6.22
C LYS A 112 2.26 -14.19 7.60
N ARG A 113 3.41 -13.51 7.69
CA ARG A 113 4.12 -13.27 8.96
C ARG A 113 3.26 -12.49 9.95
N PHE A 114 2.55 -11.45 9.49
CA PHE A 114 1.61 -10.69 10.30
C PHE A 114 0.46 -11.58 10.81
N SER A 115 -0.19 -12.32 9.91
CA SER A 115 -1.29 -13.23 10.23
C SER A 115 -0.89 -14.27 11.29
N ASP A 116 0.25 -14.93 11.09
CA ASP A 116 0.79 -15.91 12.04
C ASP A 116 1.16 -15.26 13.38
N GLY A 117 1.68 -14.02 13.35
CA GLY A 117 1.96 -13.21 14.53
C GLY A 117 0.73 -12.90 15.35
N CYS A 118 -0.34 -12.40 14.71
CA CYS A 118 -1.63 -12.14 15.36
C CYS A 118 -2.17 -13.39 16.04
N LYS A 119 -2.19 -14.53 15.33
CA LYS A 119 -2.69 -15.80 15.86
C LYS A 119 -1.94 -16.25 17.10
N ARG A 120 -0.60 -16.14 17.10
CA ARG A 120 0.23 -16.47 18.29
C ARG A 120 -0.08 -15.59 19.50
N LEU A 121 -0.48 -14.34 19.27
CA LEU A 121 -0.87 -13.39 20.31
C LEU A 121 -2.36 -13.49 20.69
N GLY A 122 -3.10 -14.47 20.16
CA GLY A 122 -4.54 -14.60 20.40
C GLY A 122 -5.40 -13.55 19.68
N ALA A 123 -4.83 -12.79 18.75
CA ALA A 123 -5.54 -11.81 17.93
C ALA A 123 -6.01 -12.41 16.59
N LYS A 124 -7.09 -11.84 16.02
CA LYS A 124 -7.60 -12.22 14.70
C LYS A 124 -7.05 -11.25 13.64
N PRO A 125 -6.26 -11.70 12.66
CA PRO A 125 -5.78 -10.84 11.59
C PRO A 125 -6.92 -10.51 10.62
N LEU A 126 -6.92 -9.29 10.09
CA LEU A 126 -7.82 -8.85 9.02
C LEU A 126 -7.05 -7.95 8.06
N VAL A 127 -7.13 -8.24 6.76
CA VAL A 127 -6.54 -7.41 5.70
C VAL A 127 -7.64 -6.58 5.04
N LEU A 128 -7.45 -5.26 4.97
CA LEU A 128 -8.37 -4.37 4.28
C LEU A 128 -7.75 -3.92 2.96
N ILE A 129 -8.42 -4.20 1.84
CA ILE A 129 -7.99 -3.74 0.52
C ILE A 129 -8.57 -2.36 0.26
N LEU A 130 -7.68 -1.38 0.05
CA LEU A 130 -8.02 0.03 -0.14
C LEU A 130 -7.49 0.52 -1.48
N ASN A 131 -8.38 0.69 -2.45
CA ASN A 131 -8.09 1.39 -3.69
C ASN A 131 -8.67 2.81 -3.62
N GLY A 132 -7.85 3.82 -3.92
CA GLY A 132 -8.29 5.21 -3.91
C GLY A 132 -9.25 5.54 -5.07
N PRO A 133 -9.84 6.75 -5.07
CA PRO A 133 -10.75 7.21 -6.13
C PRO A 133 -10.20 7.03 -7.55
N TYR A 134 -8.92 7.35 -7.76
CA TYR A 134 -8.25 7.18 -9.03
C TYR A 134 -8.26 5.71 -9.50
N GLN A 135 -7.89 4.78 -8.62
CA GLN A 135 -7.91 3.35 -8.92
C GLN A 135 -9.34 2.84 -9.16
N LEU A 136 -10.32 3.32 -8.39
CA LEU A 136 -11.73 2.97 -8.59
C LEU A 136 -12.24 3.41 -9.97
N ASN A 137 -11.90 4.63 -10.42
CA ASN A 137 -12.21 5.07 -11.78
C ASN A 137 -11.53 4.19 -12.83
N HIS A 138 -10.25 3.87 -12.64
CA HIS A 138 -9.53 2.99 -13.56
C HIS A 138 -10.19 1.60 -13.67
N ILE A 139 -10.57 1.01 -12.54
CA ILE A 139 -11.26 -0.29 -12.48
C ILE A 139 -12.61 -0.20 -13.19
N ARG A 140 -13.39 0.87 -12.94
CA ARG A 140 -14.67 1.11 -13.61
C ARG A 140 -14.52 1.18 -15.13
N ASP A 141 -13.54 1.95 -15.59
CA ASP A 141 -13.38 2.28 -17.01
C ASP A 141 -12.79 1.12 -17.81
N THR A 142 -11.94 0.29 -17.17
CA THR A 142 -11.21 -0.78 -17.86
C THR A 142 -11.66 -2.18 -17.50
N GLY A 143 -12.39 -2.35 -16.39
CA GLY A 143 -12.70 -3.66 -15.79
C GLY A 143 -11.50 -4.37 -15.17
N LYS A 144 -10.31 -3.76 -15.15
CA LYS A 144 -9.07 -4.40 -14.70
C LYS A 144 -8.81 -4.14 -13.22
N ARG A 145 -8.59 -5.23 -12.46
CA ARG A 145 -8.25 -5.24 -11.03
C ARG A 145 -6.78 -5.64 -10.84
N TRP A 146 -5.89 -4.69 -10.58
CA TRP A 146 -4.46 -4.96 -10.35
C TRP A 146 -4.19 -5.69 -9.02
N ASP A 147 -5.10 -5.54 -8.06
CA ASP A 147 -5.09 -6.20 -6.76
C ASP A 147 -5.64 -7.64 -6.81
N ARG A 148 -6.14 -8.11 -7.96
CA ARG A 148 -6.71 -9.46 -8.08
C ARG A 148 -5.77 -10.59 -7.67
N PRO A 149 -4.47 -10.60 -8.04
CA PRO A 149 -3.54 -11.62 -7.54
C PRO A 149 -3.43 -11.62 -6.01
N LEU A 150 -3.49 -10.44 -5.38
CA LEU A 150 -3.45 -10.32 -3.92
C LEU A 150 -4.72 -10.91 -3.28
N LEU A 151 -5.90 -10.61 -3.84
CA LEU A 151 -7.17 -11.18 -3.39
C LEU A 151 -7.18 -12.71 -3.47
N MET A 152 -6.72 -13.27 -4.59
CA MET A 152 -6.60 -14.73 -4.76
C MET A 152 -5.68 -15.33 -3.70
N PHE A 153 -4.50 -14.74 -3.48
CA PHE A 153 -3.58 -15.19 -2.44
C PHE A 153 -4.21 -15.16 -1.03
N LEU A 154 -4.95 -14.10 -0.68
CA LEU A 154 -5.61 -13.97 0.62
C LEU A 154 -6.66 -15.07 0.82
N ALA A 155 -7.47 -15.34 -0.21
CA ALA A 155 -8.45 -16.41 -0.21
C ALA A 155 -7.79 -17.80 -0.09
N ASP A 156 -6.81 -18.10 -0.96
CA ASP A 156 -6.10 -19.39 -0.98
C ASP A 156 -5.35 -19.68 0.33
N SER A 157 -4.86 -18.62 0.98
CA SER A 157 -4.14 -18.71 2.26
C SER A 157 -5.05 -18.66 3.49
N ASN A 158 -6.37 -18.60 3.29
CA ASN A 158 -7.38 -18.44 4.34
C ASN A 158 -7.05 -17.30 5.32
N VAL A 159 -6.55 -16.17 4.78
CA VAL A 159 -6.30 -14.94 5.53
C VAL A 159 -7.57 -14.09 5.42
N PRO A 160 -8.23 -13.75 6.54
CA PRO A 160 -9.44 -12.92 6.50
C PRO A 160 -9.18 -11.57 5.84
N PHE A 161 -10.04 -11.16 4.91
CA PHE A 161 -9.92 -9.87 4.23
C PHE A 161 -11.27 -9.23 3.91
N VAL A 162 -11.24 -7.90 3.72
CA VAL A 162 -12.36 -7.10 3.23
C VAL A 162 -11.97 -6.43 1.92
N ASP A 163 -12.71 -6.74 0.85
CA ASP A 163 -12.60 -6.04 -0.43
C ASP A 163 -13.50 -4.80 -0.44
N SER A 164 -13.03 -3.72 0.19
CA SER A 164 -13.78 -2.45 0.20
C SER A 164 -13.92 -1.85 -1.20
N THR A 165 -13.03 -2.21 -2.14
CA THR A 165 -13.09 -1.77 -3.53
C THR A 165 -14.37 -2.28 -4.19
N GLN A 166 -14.62 -3.59 -4.13
CA GLN A 166 -15.82 -4.17 -4.72
C GLN A 166 -17.08 -3.63 -4.04
N PHE A 167 -17.06 -3.52 -2.71
CA PHE A 167 -18.17 -2.95 -1.95
C PHE A 167 -18.53 -1.51 -2.40
N ILE A 168 -17.52 -0.65 -2.55
CA ILE A 168 -17.72 0.73 -3.02
C ILE A 168 -18.27 0.73 -4.45
N MET A 169 -17.69 -0.10 -5.34
CA MET A 169 -18.14 -0.21 -6.74
C MET A 169 -19.60 -0.64 -6.87
N ASP A 170 -20.05 -1.56 -6.01
CA ASP A 170 -21.42 -2.09 -6.04
C ASP A 170 -22.42 -1.08 -5.45
N LYS A 171 -22.01 -0.31 -4.43
CA LYS A 171 -22.91 0.58 -3.67
C LYS A 171 -22.94 2.02 -4.18
N TYR A 172 -21.81 2.51 -4.68
CA TYR A 172 -21.67 3.90 -5.10
C TYR A 172 -21.89 4.04 -6.60
N ILE A 173 -23.12 4.43 -6.97
CA ILE A 173 -23.50 4.68 -8.36
C ILE A 173 -23.28 6.15 -8.67
N SER A 174 -22.28 6.45 -9.52
CA SER A 174 -22.01 7.80 -9.98
C SER A 174 -21.76 7.82 -11.49
N LYS A 175 -22.49 8.68 -12.20
CA LYS A 175 -22.27 8.94 -13.62
C LYS A 175 -20.89 9.57 -13.89
N ASN A 176 -20.37 10.31 -12.92
CA ASN A 176 -19.12 11.08 -13.06
C ASN A 176 -17.94 10.40 -12.37
N GLY A 177 -18.10 9.17 -11.86
CA GLY A 177 -17.03 8.41 -11.20
C GLY A 177 -16.86 8.70 -9.72
N PHE A 178 -15.67 8.39 -9.21
CA PHE A 178 -15.38 8.31 -7.78
C PHE A 178 -14.59 9.51 -7.25
N ASP A 179 -14.28 10.51 -8.09
CA ASP A 179 -13.47 11.68 -7.69
C ASP A 179 -14.10 12.48 -6.54
N SER A 180 -15.43 12.48 -6.47
CA SER A 180 -16.23 13.05 -5.38
C SER A 180 -15.98 12.39 -4.02
N LEU A 181 -15.38 11.20 -3.97
CA LEU A 181 -14.98 10.53 -2.74
C LEU A 181 -13.55 10.90 -2.32
N GLY A 182 -12.81 11.65 -3.15
CA GLY A 182 -11.40 11.96 -2.94
C GLY A 182 -11.13 13.32 -2.31
N LYS A 183 -9.90 13.46 -1.82
CA LYS A 183 -9.20 14.73 -1.53
C LYS A 183 -8.05 14.91 -2.53
N PRO A 184 -7.53 16.14 -2.72
CA PRO A 184 -6.44 16.44 -3.67
C PRO A 184 -5.10 15.66 -3.49
N GLN A 185 -4.99 14.79 -2.49
CA GLN A 185 -3.80 13.98 -2.19
C GLN A 185 -4.04 12.46 -2.37
N GLY A 186 -5.16 12.07 -2.99
CA GLY A 186 -5.51 10.66 -3.21
C GLY A 186 -6.12 9.95 -1.99
N HIS A 187 -6.25 10.64 -0.86
CA HIS A 187 -7.01 10.15 0.29
C HIS A 187 -8.52 10.23 0.06
N PHE A 188 -9.27 9.37 0.72
CA PHE A 188 -10.72 9.51 0.79
C PHE A 188 -11.15 10.71 1.65
N ASN A 189 -12.27 11.32 1.29
CA ASN A 189 -12.99 12.28 2.11
C ASN A 189 -13.92 11.57 3.10
N ALA A 190 -14.79 12.33 3.79
CA ALA A 190 -15.69 11.77 4.79
C ALA A 190 -16.64 10.72 4.20
N ASP A 191 -17.19 10.94 3.00
CA ASP A 191 -18.08 9.99 2.34
C ASP A 191 -17.35 8.71 1.90
N GLY A 192 -16.14 8.84 1.34
CA GLY A 192 -15.31 7.69 1.00
C GLY A 192 -14.96 6.85 2.23
N ASN A 193 -14.55 7.50 3.32
CA ASN A 193 -14.27 6.82 4.59
C ASN A 193 -15.50 6.13 5.19
N ARG A 194 -16.68 6.74 5.05
CA ARG A 194 -17.95 6.12 5.46
C ARG A 194 -18.20 4.82 4.70
N LEU A 195 -18.01 4.80 3.38
CA LEU A 195 -18.21 3.58 2.58
C LEU A 195 -17.22 2.46 2.96
N ILE A 196 -15.97 2.82 3.27
CA ILE A 196 -14.99 1.84 3.79
C ILE A 196 -15.45 1.27 5.14
N ALA A 197 -15.94 2.12 6.04
CA ALA A 197 -16.46 1.68 7.34
C ALA A 197 -17.68 0.77 7.18
N GLU A 198 -18.59 1.09 6.25
CA GLU A 198 -19.74 0.24 5.93
C GLU A 198 -19.32 -1.13 5.39
N ALA A 199 -18.27 -1.19 4.55
CA ALA A 199 -17.71 -2.47 4.07
C ALA A 199 -17.18 -3.33 5.22
N LEU A 200 -16.48 -2.71 6.18
CA LEU A 200 -16.00 -3.38 7.39
C LEU A 200 -17.15 -3.89 8.26
N VAL A 201 -18.19 -3.07 8.48
CA VAL A 201 -19.38 -3.47 9.25
C VAL A 201 -20.08 -4.65 8.59
N ALA A 202 -20.33 -4.59 7.28
CA ALA A 202 -20.95 -5.69 6.53
C ALA A 202 -20.16 -7.00 6.67
N TYR A 203 -18.82 -6.93 6.61
CA TYR A 203 -17.96 -8.08 6.86
C TYR A 203 -18.20 -8.68 8.25
N PHE A 204 -18.19 -7.88 9.31
CA PHE A 204 -18.36 -8.38 10.68
C PHE A 204 -19.76 -8.92 10.94
N VAL A 205 -20.81 -8.34 10.36
CA VAL A 205 -22.19 -8.85 10.46
C VAL A 205 -22.27 -10.25 9.85
N ASN A 206 -21.77 -10.44 8.62
CA ASN A 206 -21.80 -11.74 7.93
C ASN A 206 -20.99 -12.84 8.66
N GLN A 207 -19.88 -12.45 9.30
CA GLN A 207 -19.10 -13.38 10.12
C GLN A 207 -19.86 -13.84 11.36
N ASN A 208 -20.61 -12.95 12.01
CA ASN A 208 -21.39 -13.29 13.20
C ASN A 208 -22.58 -14.19 12.86
N GLU A 209 -23.27 -13.97 11.74
CA GLU A 209 -24.36 -14.83 11.28
C GLU A 209 -23.88 -16.26 10.98
N SER A 210 -22.67 -16.39 10.42
CA SER A 210 -22.04 -17.70 10.15
C SER A 210 -21.65 -18.45 11.43
N MET A 211 -21.62 -17.78 12.59
CA MET A 211 -21.30 -18.36 13.90
C MET A 211 -22.54 -18.72 14.73
N VAL A 212 -23.76 -18.36 14.29
CA VAL A 212 -24.98 -18.79 14.97
C VAL A 212 -25.22 -20.26 14.63
N PRO A 213 -25.14 -21.20 15.61
CA PRO A 213 -25.46 -22.59 15.35
C PRO A 213 -26.90 -22.64 14.86
N GLN A 214 -27.15 -23.27 13.71
CA GLN A 214 -28.51 -23.61 13.32
C GLN A 214 -29.09 -24.45 14.45
N LYS A 215 -29.97 -23.85 15.27
CA LYS A 215 -30.79 -24.60 16.21
C LYS A 215 -31.56 -25.58 15.35
N ASN A 216 -31.19 -26.85 15.42
CA ASN A 216 -32.01 -27.94 14.92
C ASN A 216 -33.37 -27.80 15.61
N ILE A 217 -34.32 -27.19 14.92
CA ILE A 217 -35.71 -27.23 15.31
C ILE A 217 -36.12 -28.67 15.02
N SER A 218 -35.97 -29.55 16.02
CA SER A 218 -36.61 -30.84 15.98
C SER A 218 -38.11 -30.56 15.98
N MET A 219 -38.72 -30.69 14.81
CA MET A 219 -40.16 -30.81 14.72
C MET A 219 -40.51 -32.19 15.28
N ASP A 220 -40.71 -32.26 16.60
CA ASP A 220 -41.58 -33.29 17.16
C ASP A 220 -42.97 -33.01 16.60
N ARG A 221 -43.35 -33.82 15.60
CA ARG A 221 -44.73 -33.85 15.13
C ARG A 221 -45.55 -34.64 16.15
N PRO A 222 -46.73 -34.13 16.57
CA PRO A 222 -47.68 -34.90 17.35
C PRO A 222 -48.24 -36.08 16.56
#